data_AF-A0A356MKE1-F1
#
_entry.id   AF-A0A356MKE1-F1
#
_cell.length_a   1.000
_cell.length_b   1.000
_cell.length_c   1.000
_cell.angle_alpha   90.00
_cell.angle_beta   90.00
_cell.angle_gamma   90.00
#
_symmetry.space_group_name_H-M   'P 1'
#
loop_
_entity.id
_entity.type
_entity.pdbx_description
1 polymer ?
#
loop_
_entity_poly.entity_id
_entity_poly.type
_entity_poly.pdbx_seq_one_letter_code
_entity_poly.pdbx_strand_id
1 'polypeptide(L)'
;GRNCLSNFYNRIPQSLREQISQFINENKMNLKRSQEYVSEYIKNPDGSHTVTLKIKEPVISSPLLEIKLKAPNRHAAIMACKKWKENAATIFEYLYDTIIDNQE
;
A
#
# COMPACT_ATOMS: atom_id res chain seq x y z
N GLY A 1 17.88 10.70 13.55
CA GLY A 1 16.67 9.86 13.39
C GLY A 1 16.62 8.74 14.40
N ARG A 2 17.28 7.60 14.14
CA ARG A 2 17.25 6.40 15.00
C ARG A 2 17.74 6.64 16.45
N ASN A 3 18.79 7.44 16.63
CA ASN A 3 19.35 7.78 17.95
C ASN A 3 18.41 8.61 18.83
N CYS A 4 17.46 9.34 18.24
CA CYS A 4 16.46 10.09 19.01
C CYS A 4 15.37 9.14 19.51
N LEU A 5 14.95 8.18 18.68
CA LEU A 5 13.94 7.18 19.02
C LEU A 5 14.41 6.21 20.12
N SER A 6 15.70 5.86 20.15
CA SER A 6 16.27 5.02 21.22
C SER A 6 16.17 5.68 22.60
N ASN A 7 16.24 7.00 22.69
CA ASN A 7 16.07 7.72 23.96
C ASN A 7 14.62 7.67 24.50
N PHE A 8 13.62 7.43 23.63
CA PHE A 8 12.22 7.25 24.04
C PHE A 8 11.88 5.80 24.39
N TYR A 9 12.69 4.83 23.95
CA TYR A 9 12.47 3.41 24.20
C TYR A 9 12.36 3.08 25.70
N ASN A 10 13.24 3.69 26.51
CA ASN A 10 13.24 3.52 27.96
C ASN A 10 12.07 4.22 28.67
N ARG A 11 11.37 5.15 28.01
CA ARG A 11 10.21 5.88 28.56
C ARG A 11 8.89 5.16 28.33
N ILE A 12 8.85 4.20 27.42
CA ILE A 12 7.67 3.39 27.15
C ILE A 12 7.63 2.26 28.19
N PRO A 13 6.56 2.12 28.99
CA PRO A 13 6.42 1.01 29.94
C PRO A 13 6.51 -0.34 29.23
N GLN A 14 7.13 -1.32 29.87
CA GLN A 14 7.34 -2.66 29.30
C GLN A 14 6.03 -3.31 28.82
N SER A 15 4.95 -3.16 29.61
CA SER A 15 3.61 -3.64 29.25
C SER A 15 3.07 -3.03 27.96
N LEU A 16 3.35 -1.74 27.70
CA LEU A 16 2.95 -1.09 26.45
C LEU A 16 3.79 -1.56 25.26
N ARG A 17 5.08 -1.87 25.47
CA ARG A 17 5.95 -2.45 24.43
C ARG A 17 5.51 -3.86 24.04
N GLU A 18 5.09 -4.65 25.02
CA GLU A 18 4.57 -6.00 24.81
C GLU A 18 3.25 -5.95 24.02
N GLN A 19 2.34 -5.04 24.39
CA GLN A 19 1.10 -4.80 23.62
C GLN A 19 1.38 -4.36 22.18
N ILE A 20 2.34 -3.44 21.97
CA ILE A 20 2.73 -3.01 20.62
C ILE A 20 3.35 -4.17 19.82
N SER A 21 4.21 -4.97 20.45
CA SER A 21 4.87 -6.11 19.80
C SER A 21 3.86 -7.21 19.44
N GLN A 22 2.91 -7.47 20.34
CA GLN A 22 1.82 -8.40 20.12
C GLN A 22 0.91 -7.92 18.99
N PHE A 23 0.52 -6.64 18.98
CA PHE A 23 -0.26 -6.04 17.89
C PHE A 23 0.47 -6.11 16.55
N ILE A 24 1.78 -5.81 16.52
CA ILE A 24 2.60 -5.91 15.30
C ILE A 24 2.70 -7.36 14.81
N ASN A 25 2.85 -8.33 15.70
CA ASN A 25 2.93 -9.74 15.33
C ASN A 25 1.58 -10.25 14.79
N GLU A 26 0.47 -9.90 15.43
CA GLU A 26 -0.88 -10.27 15.01
C GLU A 26 -1.28 -9.60 13.69
N ASN A 27 -0.80 -8.37 13.43
CA ASN A 27 -1.17 -7.59 12.25
C ASN A 27 -0.06 -7.49 11.19
N LYS A 28 1.03 -8.26 11.34
CA LYS A 28 2.26 -8.13 10.55
C LYS A 28 2.04 -8.18 9.04
N MET A 29 1.17 -9.09 8.58
CA MET A 29 0.82 -9.26 7.17
C MET A 29 -0.04 -8.10 6.65
N ASN A 30 -0.97 -7.59 7.45
CA ASN A 30 -1.79 -6.44 7.10
C ASN A 30 -0.98 -5.14 7.07
N LEU A 31 -0.05 -4.98 8.01
CA LEU A 31 0.89 -3.87 8.07
C LEU A 31 1.82 -3.87 6.85
N LYS A 32 2.38 -5.03 6.47
CA LYS A 32 3.15 -5.18 5.22
C LYS A 32 2.33 -4.79 3.99
N ARG A 33 1.14 -5.39 3.81
CA ARG A 33 0.23 -5.06 2.70
C ARG A 33 -0.08 -3.56 2.63
N SER A 34 -0.31 -2.90 3.78
CA SER A 34 -0.60 -1.46 3.82
C SER A 34 0.59 -0.57 3.45
N GLN A 35 1.82 -1.04 3.65
CA GLN A 35 3.05 -0.32 3.31
C GLN A 35 3.45 -0.54 1.84
N GLU A 36 3.08 -1.69 1.28
CA GLU A 36 3.40 -2.11 -0.08
C GLU A 36 2.35 -1.60 -1.10
N TYR A 37 1.08 -1.48 -0.71
CA TYR A 37 0.00 -1.01 -1.58
C TYR A 37 -0.24 0.49 -1.45
N VAL A 38 0.33 1.26 -2.38
CA VAL A 38 0.24 2.72 -2.41
C VAL A 38 -0.81 3.15 -3.43
N SER A 39 -1.64 4.13 -3.06
CA SER A 39 -2.65 4.71 -3.95
C SER A 39 -2.74 6.21 -3.77
N GLU A 40 -2.83 6.96 -4.86
CA GLU A 40 -3.01 8.40 -4.87
C GLU A 40 -3.96 8.82 -6.00
N TYR A 41 -4.54 10.01 -5.91
CA TYR A 41 -5.31 10.58 -7.02
C TYR A 41 -5.09 12.09 -7.14
N ILE A 42 -5.13 12.59 -8.37
CA ILE A 42 -4.95 14.00 -8.71
C ILE A 42 -6.15 14.47 -9.54
N LYS A 43 -6.66 15.67 -9.26
CA LYS A 43 -7.72 16.28 -10.07
C LYS A 43 -7.15 16.80 -11.39
N ASN A 44 -7.78 16.43 -12.49
CA ASN A 44 -7.43 16.88 -13.83
C ASN A 44 -8.14 18.21 -14.17
N PRO A 45 -7.65 18.97 -15.17
CA PRO A 45 -8.25 20.24 -15.59
C PRO A 45 -9.71 20.11 -16.04
N ASP A 46 -10.07 18.97 -16.63
CA ASP A 46 -11.43 18.65 -17.11
C ASP A 46 -12.41 18.24 -15.98
N GLY A 47 -11.98 18.29 -14.71
CA GLY A 47 -12.78 17.91 -13.55
C GLY A 47 -12.76 16.41 -13.22
N SER A 48 -12.22 15.57 -14.11
CA SER A 48 -11.94 14.16 -13.82
C SER A 48 -10.74 14.01 -12.88
N HIS A 49 -10.41 12.77 -12.49
CA HIS A 49 -9.33 12.50 -11.56
C HIS A 49 -8.44 11.39 -12.12
N THR A 50 -7.13 11.55 -12.08
CA THR A 50 -6.19 10.48 -12.40
C THR A 50 -5.84 9.74 -11.11
N VAL A 51 -6.15 8.45 -11.05
CA VAL A 51 -5.82 7.57 -9.93
C VAL A 51 -4.57 6.78 -10.30
N THR A 52 -3.57 6.81 -9.43
CA THR A 52 -2.34 6.03 -9.56
C THR A 52 -2.30 4.99 -8.44
N LEU A 53 -2.21 3.72 -8.82
CA LEU A 53 -2.18 2.56 -7.93
C LEU A 53 -0.85 1.84 -8.09
N LYS A 54 -0.14 1.56 -7.00
CA LYS A 54 1.19 0.97 -7.03
C LYS A 54 1.35 -0.17 -6.03
N ILE A 55 2.12 -1.17 -6.42
CA ILE A 55 2.72 -2.16 -5.52
C ILE A 55 4.21 -1.84 -5.43
N LYS A 56 4.68 -1.50 -4.23
CA LYS A 56 6.09 -1.21 -3.95
C LYS A 56 6.68 -2.31 -3.10
N GLU A 57 7.95 -2.63 -3.35
CA GLU A 57 8.73 -3.50 -2.50
C GLU A 57 9.79 -2.66 -1.75
N PRO A 58 10.02 -2.86 -0.43
CA PRO A 58 10.91 -1.99 0.35
C PRO A 58 12.35 -1.91 -0.14
N VAL A 59 12.81 -2.94 -0.88
CA VAL A 59 14.20 -3.08 -1.34
C VAL A 59 14.37 -2.60 -2.79
N ILE A 60 13.29 -2.55 -3.57
CA ILE A 60 13.33 -2.20 -4.99
C ILE A 60 12.85 -0.75 -5.16
N SER A 61 13.66 0.06 -5.86
CA SER A 61 13.35 1.48 -6.09
C SER A 61 12.14 1.67 -7.03
N SER A 62 11.99 0.79 -8.02
CA SER A 62 10.86 0.78 -8.96
C SER A 62 9.68 -0.01 -8.39
N PRO A 63 8.43 0.45 -8.63
CA PRO A 63 7.25 -0.34 -8.28
C PRO A 63 7.19 -1.62 -9.12
N LEU A 64 6.73 -2.70 -8.49
CA LEU A 64 6.49 -3.99 -9.15
C LEU A 64 5.32 -3.88 -10.16
N LEU A 65 4.33 -3.07 -9.81
CA LEU A 65 3.18 -2.75 -10.65
C LEU A 65 2.78 -1.28 -10.43
N GLU A 66 2.51 -0.56 -11.52
CA GLU A 66 1.92 0.78 -11.49
C GLU A 66 0.79 0.86 -12.51
N ILE A 67 -0.43 1.15 -12.04
CA ILE A 67 -1.63 1.31 -12.85
C ILE A 67 -2.10 2.76 -12.76
N LYS A 68 -2.40 3.38 -13.90
CA LYS A 68 -3.02 4.71 -13.98
C LYS A 68 -4.40 4.62 -14.63
N LEU A 69 -5.41 5.12 -13.94
CA LEU A 69 -6.81 5.08 -14.38
C LEU A 69 -7.43 6.48 -14.30
N LYS A 70 -8.30 6.81 -15.26
CA LYS A 70 -9.12 8.03 -15.21
C LYS A 70 -10.43 7.74 -14.48
N ALA A 71 -10.61 8.34 -13.32
CA ALA A 71 -11.87 8.33 -12.57
C ALA A 71 -12.74 9.55 -12.96
N PRO A 72 -14.04 9.36 -13.19
CA PRO A 72 -14.92 10.44 -13.66
C PRO A 72 -15.17 11.53 -12.61
N ASN A 73 -15.08 11.19 -11.32
CA ASN A 73 -15.31 12.12 -10.23
C ASN A 73 -14.49 11.73 -8.98
N ARG A 74 -14.47 12.65 -7.99
CA ARG A 74 -13.72 12.48 -6.75
C ARG A 74 -14.15 11.24 -5.96
N HIS A 75 -15.46 10.94 -5.91
CA HIS A 75 -15.98 9.80 -5.16
C HIS A 75 -15.46 8.49 -5.73
N ALA A 76 -15.49 8.34 -7.07
CA ALA A 76 -14.93 7.18 -7.76
C ALA A 76 -13.42 7.04 -7.52
N ALA A 77 -12.67 8.15 -7.53
CA ALA A 77 -11.24 8.14 -7.24
C ALA A 77 -10.92 7.65 -5.81
N ILE A 78 -11.66 8.16 -4.81
CA ILE A 78 -11.53 7.73 -3.40
C ILE A 78 -11.86 6.25 -3.25
N MET A 79 -12.94 5.79 -3.90
CA MET A 79 -13.34 4.38 -3.84
C MET A 79 -12.30 3.46 -4.47
N ALA A 80 -11.69 3.87 -5.60
CA ALA A 80 -10.61 3.12 -6.22
C ALA A 80 -9.41 2.95 -5.27
N CYS A 81 -8.97 4.04 -4.63
CA CYS A 81 -7.90 3.98 -3.63
C CYS A 81 -8.25 3.07 -2.43
N LYS A 82 -9.51 3.10 -1.98
CA LYS A 82 -9.97 2.24 -0.87
C LYS A 82 -9.91 0.76 -1.26
N LYS A 83 -10.49 0.41 -2.41
CA LYS A 83 -10.52 -0.98 -2.91
C LYS A 83 -9.14 -1.52 -3.26
N TRP A 84 -8.19 -0.65 -3.64
CA TRP A 84 -6.83 -1.06 -3.96
C TRP A 84 -6.15 -1.81 -2.82
N LYS A 85 -6.30 -1.35 -1.58
CA LYS A 85 -5.66 -2.00 -0.41
C LYS A 85 -6.10 -3.45 -0.20
N GLU A 86 -7.30 -3.79 -0.62
CA GLU A 86 -7.89 -5.13 -0.48
C GLU A 86 -7.58 -5.99 -1.72
N ASN A 87 -7.62 -5.39 -2.91
CA ASN A 87 -7.59 -6.12 -4.18
C ASN A 87 -6.24 -6.15 -4.90
N ALA A 88 -5.23 -5.39 -4.44
CA ALA A 88 -3.95 -5.25 -5.15
C ALA A 88 -3.26 -6.60 -5.45
N ALA A 89 -3.27 -7.53 -4.49
CA ALA A 89 -2.67 -8.85 -4.66
C ALA A 89 -3.36 -9.65 -5.78
N THR A 90 -4.69 -9.76 -5.71
CA THR A 90 -5.49 -10.50 -6.70
C THR A 90 -5.40 -9.90 -8.09
N ILE A 91 -5.38 -8.56 -8.19
CA ILE A 91 -5.20 -7.88 -9.48
C ILE A 91 -3.81 -8.16 -10.06
N PHE A 92 -2.77 -8.12 -9.22
CA PHE A 92 -1.41 -8.41 -9.67
C PHE A 92 -1.26 -9.86 -10.15
N GLU A 93 -1.77 -10.83 -9.39
CA GLU A 93 -1.80 -12.26 -9.76
C GLU A 93 -2.51 -12.45 -11.11
N TYR A 94 -3.73 -11.92 -11.26
CA TYR A 94 -4.46 -12.00 -12.51
C TYR A 94 -3.70 -11.38 -13.69
N LEU A 95 -3.09 -10.20 -13.52
CA LEU A 95 -2.32 -9.54 -14.57
C LEU A 95 -1.06 -10.34 -14.92
N TYR A 96 -0.39 -10.91 -13.93
CA TYR A 96 0.80 -11.73 -14.15
C TYR A 96 0.44 -12.99 -14.94
N ASP A 97 -0.58 -13.72 -14.52
CA ASP A 97 -1.04 -14.94 -15.18
C ASP A 97 -1.56 -14.68 -16.60
N THR A 98 -2.24 -13.54 -16.80
CA THR A 98 -2.84 -13.23 -18.11
C THR A 98 -1.83 -12.69 -19.12
N ILE A 99 -0.78 -11.99 -18.67
CA ILE A 99 0.13 -11.24 -19.55
C ILE A 99 1.53 -11.86 -19.61
N ILE A 100 2.03 -12.38 -18.49
CA ILE A 100 3.42 -12.84 -18.35
C ILE A 100 3.49 -14.37 -18.36
N ASP A 101 2.58 -15.04 -17.65
CA ASP A 101 2.58 -16.50 -17.57
C ASP A 101 2.09 -17.10 -18.90
N ASN A 102 3.05 -17.39 -19.78
CA ASN A 102 2.80 -18.15 -20.99
C ASN A 102 2.61 -19.61 -20.58
N GLN A 103 1.39 -20.12 -20.73
CA GLN A 103 1.16 -21.55 -20.85
C GLN A 103 1.83 -22.04 -22.16
N GLU A 104 3.12 -22.37 -22.09
CA GLU A 104 3.76 -23.36 -22.99
C GLU A 104 3.78 -24.74 -22.32
#